data_AF-A0A0J9T8H2-F1
#
_entry.id   AF-A0A0J9T8H2-F1
#
_cell.length_a   1.000
_cell.length_b   1.000
_cell.length_c   1.000
_cell.angle_alpha   90.00
_cell.angle_beta   90.00
_cell.angle_gamma   90.00
#
_symmetry.space_group_name_H-M   'P 1'
#
loop_
_entity.id
_entity.type
_entity.pdbx_description
1 polymer ?
#
loop_
_entity_poly.entity_id
_entity_poly.type
_entity_poly.pdbx_seq_one_letter_code
_entity_poly.pdbx_strand_id
1 'polypeptide(L)'
;MISCCRAVGGLALRRWLLVGPAPACKWHIRAAGVARGVANWAGTNGAAARGALNQRDDHLDRLDADVSPKVGKHFREAFHDGSEKNFECHPFNRRFAYSKRSFFPIEPRNLRTLGVNRQRKKKRGRGDKCPGKGIREKHKHRKSGRPNSRTFESGRTPLYRRLPKWPEAWLSRQKKNYDCLNISKLRYFIEKGRLDVRFPITQRHLHDCRCVKVKNGVKLFNVNDYPFPYKIHIEVASADQSSIDVIKKVGGTVTIVYMERINLRAHVKPFKFEVLPRTARPNLDMIHFLEKMRSRGCLVKYIKPLWLIEEEKRIINEMTEVEESSKLCPEGEQQEGGDEEEQQRRERLLQGYRLQNASGGDQRVAVG
;
A
#
# COMPACT_ATOMS: atom_id res chain seq x y z
N MET A 1 1.16 -36.38 78.65
CA MET A 1 0.38 -35.16 78.92
C MET A 1 0.53 -34.22 77.72
N ILE A 2 -0.58 -33.97 77.01
CA ILE A 2 -1.02 -32.73 76.33
C ILE A 2 0.12 -31.78 75.88
N SER A 3 0.36 -31.38 74.63
CA SER A 3 -0.51 -30.75 73.61
C SER A 3 0.41 -30.52 72.37
N CYS A 4 0.09 -30.92 71.14
CA CYS A 4 -0.83 -30.30 70.18
C CYS A 4 -0.11 -29.44 69.10
N CYS A 5 -0.42 -29.79 67.84
CA CYS A 5 -0.42 -28.99 66.59
C CYS A 5 0.91 -28.51 65.97
N ARG A 6 1.27 -29.05 64.79
CA ARG A 6 0.93 -28.59 63.40
C ARG A 6 1.75 -27.37 62.96
N ALA A 7 2.19 -27.19 61.72
CA ALA A 7 2.50 -28.02 60.56
C ALA A 7 3.05 -27.05 59.48
N VAL A 8 3.73 -27.61 58.48
CA VAL A 8 3.97 -27.10 57.11
C VAL A 8 5.13 -26.13 56.88
N GLY A 9 6.03 -26.49 55.94
CA GLY A 9 6.83 -25.50 55.20
C GLY A 9 8.19 -25.92 54.62
N GLY A 10 8.41 -27.17 54.22
CA GLY A 10 9.68 -27.60 53.63
C GLY A 10 9.89 -27.15 52.18
N LEU A 11 10.85 -26.24 51.98
CA LEU A 11 11.43 -25.85 50.70
C LEU A 11 12.06 -27.06 49.99
N ALA A 12 11.67 -27.32 48.73
CA ALA A 12 12.36 -28.26 47.87
C ALA A 12 12.90 -27.55 46.62
N LEU A 13 14.24 -27.49 46.55
CA LEU A 13 15.02 -27.03 45.41
C LEU A 13 14.69 -27.83 44.15
N ARG A 14 14.37 -27.14 43.05
CA ARG A 14 14.39 -27.72 41.70
C ARG A 14 15.62 -27.24 40.93
N ARG A 15 16.54 -28.20 40.84
CA ARG A 15 17.64 -28.40 39.89
C ARG A 15 17.35 -27.81 38.50
N TRP A 16 18.13 -26.80 38.10
CA TRP A 16 18.19 -26.30 36.72
C TRP A 16 19.19 -27.15 35.95
N LEU A 17 18.68 -27.94 34.99
CA LEU A 17 19.49 -28.64 34.00
C LEU A 17 19.84 -27.67 32.87
N LEU A 18 21.14 -27.49 32.63
CA LEU A 18 21.69 -26.90 31.41
C LEU A 18 21.44 -27.84 30.22
N VAL A 19 20.68 -27.37 29.23
CA VAL A 19 20.80 -27.81 27.84
C VAL A 19 20.76 -26.53 26.99
N GLY A 20 21.86 -26.27 26.28
CA GLY A 20 22.11 -25.00 25.60
C GLY A 20 21.21 -24.71 24.40
N PRO A 21 21.09 -23.44 23.97
CA PRO A 21 20.40 -23.10 22.74
C PRO A 21 21.32 -23.22 21.51
N ALA A 22 20.82 -23.92 20.49
CA ALA A 22 21.41 -23.97 19.14
C ALA A 22 21.48 -22.58 18.47
N PRO A 23 22.49 -22.31 17.63
CA PRO A 23 22.58 -21.05 16.89
C PRO A 23 21.59 -21.02 15.72
N ALA A 24 20.50 -20.28 15.87
CA ALA A 24 19.60 -19.95 14.76
C ALA A 24 20.25 -18.90 13.83
N CYS A 25 20.89 -19.35 12.76
CA CYS A 25 21.30 -18.50 11.63
C CYS A 25 20.06 -18.00 10.87
N LYS A 26 19.57 -16.81 11.23
CA LYS A 26 18.57 -16.07 10.43
C LYS A 26 19.23 -15.52 9.17
N TRP A 27 19.04 -16.21 8.04
CA TRP A 27 19.26 -15.64 6.72
C TRP A 27 18.18 -14.61 6.41
N HIS A 28 18.49 -13.33 6.57
CA HIS A 28 17.69 -12.26 5.99
C HIS A 28 18.11 -12.05 4.53
N ILE A 29 17.38 -12.67 3.61
CA ILE A 29 17.37 -12.28 2.20
C ILE A 29 16.66 -10.91 2.12
N ARG A 30 17.44 -9.83 2.03
CA ARG A 30 16.93 -8.53 1.58
C ARG A 30 17.07 -8.48 0.07
N ALA A 31 15.92 -8.43 -0.61
CA ALA A 31 15.81 -8.12 -2.03
C ALA A 31 16.53 -6.80 -2.33
N ALA A 32 17.47 -6.85 -3.28
CA ALA A 32 18.09 -5.67 -3.85
C ALA A 32 17.05 -4.91 -4.69
N GLY A 33 16.91 -3.62 -4.40
CA GLY A 33 16.10 -2.70 -5.19
C GLY A 33 16.70 -2.51 -6.58
N VAL A 34 15.87 -2.75 -7.59
CA VAL A 34 16.13 -2.39 -8.98
C VAL A 34 16.09 -0.87 -9.09
N ALA A 35 17.25 -0.24 -9.30
CA ALA A 35 17.32 1.14 -9.78
C ALA A 35 17.10 1.11 -11.30
N ARG A 36 15.99 1.70 -11.74
CA ARG A 36 15.62 1.85 -13.15
C ARG A 36 16.56 2.85 -13.81
N GLY A 37 17.29 2.41 -14.83
CA GLY A 37 17.89 3.32 -15.80
C GLY A 37 16.80 3.87 -16.71
N VAL A 38 16.68 5.19 -16.74
CA VAL A 38 15.90 5.91 -17.75
C VAL A 38 16.69 5.83 -19.05
N ALA A 39 16.22 5.01 -19.98
CA ALA A 39 16.58 5.12 -21.38
C ALA A 39 15.77 6.28 -21.96
N ASN A 40 16.42 7.20 -22.66
CA ASN A 40 15.71 8.07 -23.59
C ASN A 40 16.36 8.00 -24.97
N TRP A 41 15.47 7.68 -25.90
CA TRP A 41 15.55 7.68 -27.36
C TRP A 41 16.41 8.80 -27.95
N ALA A 42 17.24 8.44 -28.92
CA ALA A 42 17.53 9.30 -30.06
C ALA A 42 16.87 8.65 -31.29
N GLY A 43 15.78 9.26 -31.73
CA GLY A 43 15.11 8.99 -32.99
C GLY A 43 15.59 9.96 -34.06
N THR A 44 15.55 9.45 -35.29
CA THR A 44 15.91 9.96 -36.61
C THR A 44 15.37 11.33 -37.05
N ASN A 45 15.92 11.80 -38.18
CA ASN A 45 15.52 12.88 -39.12
C ASN A 45 16.36 14.16 -38.96
N GLY A 46 16.91 14.84 -39.98
CA GLY A 46 16.74 14.80 -41.43
C GLY A 46 16.74 16.24 -41.96
N ALA A 47 17.66 16.55 -42.90
CA ALA A 47 17.63 17.62 -43.91
C ALA A 47 17.64 19.13 -43.55
N ALA A 48 18.64 19.82 -44.15
CA ALA A 48 18.63 21.11 -44.87
C ALA A 48 18.00 22.40 -44.29
N ALA A 49 18.77 23.50 -44.28
CA ALA A 49 18.52 24.74 -45.04
C ALA A 49 19.42 25.92 -44.59
N ARG A 50 19.50 26.95 -45.45
CA ARG A 50 20.46 28.06 -45.56
C ARG A 50 20.06 29.33 -44.77
N GLY A 51 21.00 30.29 -44.69
CA GLY A 51 20.76 31.74 -44.48
C GLY A 51 21.48 32.30 -43.24
N ALA A 52 22.63 32.97 -43.33
CA ALA A 52 22.85 34.39 -43.69
C ALA A 52 22.21 35.40 -42.71
N LEU A 53 23.01 36.09 -41.88
CA LEU A 53 23.15 37.57 -41.81
C LEU A 53 24.03 38.05 -40.62
N ASN A 54 25.17 38.64 -40.96
CA ASN A 54 25.81 39.88 -40.52
C ASN A 54 25.70 40.49 -39.10
N GLN A 55 26.84 41.13 -38.78
CA GLN A 55 27.10 42.34 -37.96
C GLN A 55 27.41 42.15 -36.47
N ARG A 56 28.72 42.23 -36.14
CA ARG A 56 29.37 43.47 -35.69
C ARG A 56 30.87 43.26 -35.49
N ASP A 57 31.64 43.87 -36.39
CA ASP A 57 32.96 44.44 -36.13
C ASP A 57 32.80 45.55 -35.06
N ASP A 58 33.74 45.93 -34.19
CA ASP A 58 35.12 46.33 -34.42
C ASP A 58 35.92 46.24 -33.10
N HIS A 59 37.14 45.70 -33.13
CA HIS A 59 38.29 46.44 -32.59
C HIS A 59 39.59 45.87 -33.17
N LEU A 60 40.18 46.71 -34.02
CA LEU A 60 41.43 46.56 -34.74
C LEU A 60 42.67 46.43 -33.84
N ASP A 61 43.62 45.67 -34.39
CA ASP A 61 45.07 45.82 -34.36
C ASP A 61 45.86 45.45 -33.10
N ARG A 62 46.49 44.26 -33.16
CA ARG A 62 47.96 44.15 -33.15
C ARG A 62 48.48 42.78 -33.60
N LEU A 63 49.05 42.79 -34.80
CA LEU A 63 50.27 42.08 -35.23
C LEU A 63 50.19 40.55 -35.44
N ASP A 64 50.08 40.18 -36.72
CA ASP A 64 50.53 38.90 -37.26
C ASP A 64 52.06 38.87 -37.37
N ALA A 65 52.67 37.86 -36.75
CA ALA A 65 53.85 37.17 -37.28
C ALA A 65 53.90 35.75 -36.70
N ASP A 66 53.88 34.77 -37.61
CA ASP A 66 54.33 33.39 -37.47
C ASP A 66 53.52 32.40 -36.63
N VAL A 67 52.49 31.79 -37.25
CA VAL A 67 52.03 30.44 -36.86
C VAL A 67 51.84 29.56 -38.10
N SER A 68 52.89 28.83 -38.47
CA SER A 68 52.76 27.65 -39.34
C SER A 68 51.92 26.57 -38.63
N PRO A 69 51.04 25.83 -39.33
CA PRO A 69 50.24 24.78 -38.72
C PRO A 69 51.15 23.64 -38.27
N LYS A 70 51.29 23.45 -36.95
CA LYS A 70 51.97 22.29 -36.38
C LYS A 70 51.11 21.05 -36.64
N VAL A 71 51.53 20.23 -37.59
CA VAL A 71 51.03 18.87 -37.81
C VAL A 71 51.13 18.11 -36.49
N GLY A 72 49.98 17.66 -35.96
CA GLY A 72 49.92 16.95 -34.69
C GLY A 72 50.70 15.64 -34.79
N LYS A 73 51.77 15.51 -34.00
CA LYS A 73 52.54 14.26 -33.89
C LYS A 73 51.62 13.16 -33.37
N HIS A 74 51.59 12.04 -34.07
CA HIS A 74 50.81 10.86 -33.68
C HIS A 74 51.21 10.46 -32.24
N PHE A 75 50.21 10.12 -31.42
CA PHE A 75 50.31 9.90 -29.96
C PHE A 75 51.46 8.96 -29.49
N ARG A 76 52.07 8.20 -30.40
CA ARG A 76 53.25 7.34 -30.14
C ARG A 76 54.55 8.12 -29.91
N GLU A 77 54.72 9.30 -30.48
CA GLU A 77 55.99 10.04 -30.37
C GLU A 77 56.10 10.88 -29.10
N ALA A 78 54.98 11.24 -28.46
CA ALA A 78 54.97 12.14 -27.31
C ALA A 78 55.42 11.49 -25.99
N PHE A 79 55.50 10.15 -25.95
CA PHE A 79 55.80 9.38 -24.72
C PHE A 79 56.93 8.35 -24.92
N HIS A 80 57.75 8.53 -25.97
CA HIS A 80 58.90 7.66 -26.23
C HIS A 80 60.15 8.26 -25.59
N ASP A 81 60.72 7.58 -24.60
CA ASP A 81 61.99 7.97 -23.96
C ASP A 81 63.23 7.63 -24.82
N GLY A 82 63.06 7.49 -26.14
CA GLY A 82 64.12 7.11 -27.09
C GLY A 82 64.62 5.66 -27.00
N SER A 83 64.06 4.83 -26.11
CA SER A 83 64.41 3.41 -26.01
C SER A 83 63.58 2.54 -26.97
N GLU A 84 64.19 1.51 -27.58
CA GLU A 84 63.55 0.59 -28.54
C GLU A 84 62.61 -0.44 -27.89
N LYS A 85 62.42 -0.37 -26.57
CA LYS A 85 61.54 -1.29 -25.85
C LYS A 85 60.08 -0.86 -25.98
N ASN A 86 59.18 -1.83 -26.17
CA ASN A 86 57.74 -1.58 -26.15
C ASN A 86 57.36 -0.91 -24.81
N PHE A 87 56.56 0.15 -24.88
CA PHE A 87 56.11 0.90 -23.70
C PHE A 87 55.44 -0.03 -22.67
N GLU A 88 56.10 -0.24 -21.52
CA GLU A 88 55.53 -0.97 -20.40
C GLU A 88 54.84 0.01 -19.44
N CYS A 89 53.52 -0.15 -19.30
CA CYS A 89 52.71 0.72 -18.45
C CYS A 89 53.12 0.62 -16.98
N HIS A 90 53.38 1.77 -16.34
CA HIS A 90 53.66 1.83 -14.91
C HIS A 90 52.47 1.32 -14.06
N PRO A 91 52.69 0.42 -13.09
CA PRO A 91 51.62 -0.28 -12.37
C PRO A 91 50.73 0.62 -11.50
N PHE A 92 51.09 1.90 -11.32
CA PHE A 92 50.31 2.87 -10.53
C PHE A 92 49.45 3.83 -11.36
N ASN A 93 49.24 3.57 -12.66
CA ASN A 93 48.37 4.42 -13.48
C ASN A 93 46.89 4.27 -13.07
N ARG A 94 46.30 5.34 -12.55
CA ARG A 94 44.92 5.39 -11.99
C ARG A 94 43.83 5.02 -13.00
N ARG A 95 44.11 5.03 -14.31
CA ARG A 95 43.15 4.67 -15.38
C ARG A 95 42.79 3.17 -15.42
N PHE A 96 43.61 2.28 -14.87
CA PHE A 96 43.36 0.83 -14.86
C PHE A 96 42.86 0.26 -13.52
N ALA A 97 42.58 1.12 -12.52
CA ALA A 97 42.19 0.71 -11.16
C ALA A 97 40.72 0.26 -10.99
N TYR A 98 40.03 -0.16 -12.06
CA TYR A 98 38.68 -0.74 -11.98
C TYR A 98 38.70 -2.26 -12.12
N SER A 99 39.47 -2.92 -11.25
CA SER A 99 39.32 -4.36 -11.02
C SER A 99 38.10 -4.62 -10.11
N LYS A 100 37.15 -5.46 -10.57
CA LYS A 100 36.02 -5.95 -9.74
C LYS A 100 36.47 -6.93 -8.65
N ARG A 101 37.74 -7.37 -8.67
CA ARG A 101 38.36 -8.21 -7.64
C ARG A 101 39.16 -7.31 -6.70
N SER A 102 38.96 -7.47 -5.39
CA SER A 102 39.84 -6.81 -4.43
C SER A 102 41.26 -7.30 -4.67
N PHE A 103 42.18 -6.37 -4.91
CA PHE A 103 43.61 -6.65 -4.97
C PHE A 103 44.12 -7.31 -3.67
N PHE A 104 43.41 -7.07 -2.57
CA PHE A 104 43.70 -7.68 -1.28
C PHE A 104 42.99 -9.02 -1.09
N PRO A 105 43.64 -10.00 -0.43
CA PRO A 105 43.00 -11.25 -0.06
C PRO A 105 41.82 -10.99 0.89
N ILE A 106 40.77 -11.81 0.78
CA ILE A 106 39.56 -11.75 1.61
C ILE A 106 39.91 -12.27 3.01
N GLU A 107 40.57 -11.41 3.78
CA GLU A 107 40.93 -11.63 5.17
C GLU A 107 40.07 -10.75 6.07
N PRO A 108 39.83 -11.14 7.35
CA PRO A 108 39.05 -10.32 8.29
C PRO A 108 39.57 -8.88 8.44
N ARG A 109 40.87 -8.66 8.22
CA ARG A 109 41.53 -7.34 8.23
C ARG A 109 41.15 -6.45 7.03
N ASN A 110 40.84 -7.07 5.90
CA ASN A 110 40.60 -6.39 4.62
C ASN A 110 39.11 -6.29 4.26
N LEU A 111 38.22 -6.83 5.11
CA LEU A 111 36.78 -6.68 4.96
C LEU A 111 36.36 -5.23 5.24
N ARG A 112 36.02 -4.51 4.16
CA ARG A 112 35.42 -3.17 4.24
C ARG A 112 33.94 -3.26 3.87
N THR A 113 33.07 -2.68 4.69
CA THR A 113 31.65 -2.58 4.36
C THR A 113 31.42 -1.50 3.31
N LEU A 114 31.10 -1.91 2.07
CA LEU A 114 30.80 -0.99 0.97
C LEU A 114 29.59 -0.10 1.31
N GLY A 115 29.74 1.21 1.17
CA GLY A 115 28.65 2.17 1.33
C GLY A 115 28.17 2.42 2.77
N VAL A 116 28.78 1.80 3.78
CA VAL A 116 28.51 2.16 5.18
C VAL A 116 29.34 3.38 5.52
N ASN A 117 28.87 4.55 5.09
CA ASN A 117 29.27 5.84 5.66
C ASN A 117 28.73 5.89 7.09
N ARG A 118 29.35 5.11 8.01
CA ARG A 118 29.14 5.22 9.45
C ARG A 118 29.60 6.61 9.84
N GLN A 119 28.68 7.57 9.73
CA GLN A 119 28.90 8.93 10.21
C GLN A 119 29.32 8.81 11.67
N ARG A 120 30.56 9.20 11.96
CA ARG A 120 31.11 9.11 13.31
C ARG A 120 30.17 9.92 14.20
N LYS A 121 29.60 9.27 15.24
CA LYS A 121 28.72 9.97 16.19
C LYS A 121 29.50 11.14 16.76
N LYS A 122 28.97 12.36 16.61
CA LYS A 122 29.49 13.57 17.22
C LYS A 122 29.62 13.33 18.72
N LYS A 123 30.86 13.27 19.22
CA LYS A 123 31.14 13.07 20.64
C LYS A 123 30.74 14.33 21.39
N ARG A 124 30.10 14.16 22.55
CA ARG A 124 29.62 15.28 23.37
C ARG A 124 30.65 15.59 24.47
N GLY A 125 30.85 16.87 24.78
CA GLY A 125 31.68 17.31 25.90
C GLY A 125 33.19 17.00 25.79
N ARG A 126 33.72 16.73 24.58
CA ARG A 126 35.15 16.48 24.38
C ARG A 126 35.82 17.65 23.65
N GLY A 127 36.55 18.49 24.38
CA GLY A 127 37.21 19.67 23.83
C GLY A 127 36.26 20.82 23.52
N ASP A 128 36.82 22.02 23.36
CA ASP A 128 36.07 23.28 23.39
C ASP A 128 35.22 23.52 22.14
N LYS A 129 35.70 23.08 20.97
CA LYS A 129 35.04 23.24 19.66
C LYS A 129 34.11 22.07 19.29
N CYS A 130 33.74 21.21 20.24
CA CYS A 130 32.93 20.04 19.94
C CYS A 130 31.46 20.40 19.58
N PRO A 131 30.87 19.78 18.55
CA PRO A 131 29.54 20.14 18.03
C PRO A 131 28.35 19.59 18.85
N GLY A 132 28.57 19.02 20.04
CA GLY A 132 27.51 18.60 20.95
C GLY A 132 27.89 18.83 22.40
N LYS A 133 27.10 19.60 23.15
CA LYS A 133 27.34 19.97 24.55
C LYS A 133 28.78 20.48 24.83
N GLY A 134 29.37 21.23 23.90
CA GLY A 134 30.62 21.97 24.11
C GLY A 134 30.38 23.34 24.76
N ILE A 135 31.40 24.20 24.84
CA ILE A 135 31.30 25.56 25.42
C ILE A 135 30.12 26.36 24.84
N ARG A 136 29.85 26.21 23.54
CA ARG A 136 28.73 26.88 22.83
C ARG A 136 27.33 26.52 23.35
N GLU A 137 27.17 25.43 24.09
CA GLU A 137 25.89 25.03 24.70
C GLU A 137 25.85 25.22 26.23
N LYS A 138 26.98 25.57 26.88
CA LYS A 138 27.08 25.69 28.35
C LYS A 138 26.20 26.79 28.94
N HIS A 139 25.99 27.90 28.23
CA HIS A 139 25.18 29.03 28.69
C HIS A 139 23.67 28.88 28.44
N LYS A 140 23.21 27.73 27.90
CA LYS A 140 21.78 27.44 27.73
C LYS A 140 21.23 26.84 29.03
N HIS A 141 21.14 27.66 30.09
CA HIS A 141 20.74 27.25 31.44
C HIS A 141 19.41 26.47 31.51
N ARG A 142 18.48 26.71 30.58
CA ARG A 142 17.20 25.96 30.49
C ARG A 142 17.30 24.57 29.80
N LYS A 143 18.49 24.18 29.33
CA LYS A 143 18.73 22.91 28.59
C LYS A 143 19.80 22.01 29.24
N SER A 144 20.45 22.46 30.31
CA SER A 144 21.50 21.71 31.01
C SER A 144 20.94 20.57 31.87
N GLY A 145 19.71 20.74 32.41
CA GLY A 145 18.96 19.73 33.16
C GLY A 145 18.01 18.87 32.31
N ARG A 146 16.83 18.55 32.84
CA ARG A 146 15.76 17.92 32.04
C ARG A 146 15.25 18.94 31.02
N PRO A 147 15.40 18.70 29.70
CA PRO A 147 14.83 19.60 28.72
C PRO A 147 13.31 19.60 28.87
N ASN A 148 12.69 20.76 28.65
CA ASN A 148 11.25 20.84 28.55
C ASN A 148 10.73 19.83 27.52
N SER A 149 9.54 19.28 27.77
CA SER A 149 8.85 18.44 26.79
C SER A 149 8.72 19.19 25.47
N ARG A 150 8.74 18.47 24.34
CA ARG A 150 8.52 19.07 23.01
C ARG A 150 7.20 19.84 22.94
N THR A 151 6.24 19.47 23.78
CA THR A 151 4.89 20.03 23.85
C THR A 151 4.75 21.17 24.88
N PHE A 152 5.85 21.60 25.50
CA PHE A 152 5.82 22.68 26.49
C PHE A 152 5.82 24.06 25.81
N GLU A 153 4.74 24.81 25.97
CA GLU A 153 4.55 26.16 25.41
C GLU A 153 4.78 27.27 26.45
N SER A 154 5.82 27.12 27.26
CA SER A 154 6.29 28.17 28.19
C SER A 154 5.24 28.64 29.21
N GLY A 155 4.33 27.76 29.63
CA GLY A 155 3.28 28.05 30.62
C GLY A 155 1.92 28.42 30.03
N ARG A 156 1.82 28.62 28.70
CA ARG A 156 0.52 28.74 28.03
C ARG A 156 -0.18 27.37 28.01
N THR A 157 -1.52 27.36 27.94
CA THR A 157 -2.29 26.13 27.70
C THR A 157 -1.77 25.47 26.43
N PRO A 158 -1.30 24.22 26.43
CA PRO A 158 -0.67 23.66 25.25
C PRO A 158 -1.68 23.41 24.13
N LEU A 159 -1.22 23.41 22.87
CA LEU A 159 -2.07 23.29 21.67
C LEU A 159 -3.08 22.14 21.74
N TYR A 160 -2.66 20.96 22.22
CA TYR A 160 -3.51 19.78 22.32
C TYR A 160 -4.63 19.89 23.37
N ARG A 161 -4.58 20.89 24.27
CA ARG A 161 -5.68 21.24 25.18
C ARG A 161 -6.55 22.38 24.63
N ARG A 162 -6.00 23.26 23.78
CA ARG A 162 -6.75 24.36 23.16
C ARG A 162 -7.71 23.87 22.09
N LEU A 163 -7.29 22.90 21.28
CA LEU A 163 -8.11 22.34 20.21
C LEU A 163 -9.11 21.31 20.76
N PRO A 164 -10.38 21.34 20.32
CA PRO A 164 -11.33 20.29 20.66
C PRO A 164 -10.89 18.96 20.05
N LYS A 165 -11.25 17.86 20.71
CA LYS A 165 -11.00 16.52 20.16
C LYS A 165 -11.94 16.29 18.98
N TRP A 166 -11.40 16.04 17.79
CA TRP A 166 -12.22 15.71 16.63
C TRP A 166 -12.89 14.33 16.80
N PRO A 167 -14.23 14.24 16.73
CA PRO A 167 -14.94 12.97 16.90
C PRO A 167 -14.59 11.94 15.81
N GLU A 168 -14.27 12.42 14.61
CA GLU A 168 -13.83 11.59 13.48
C GLU A 168 -12.60 10.74 13.81
N ALA A 169 -11.67 11.27 14.61
CA ALA A 169 -10.47 10.55 15.00
C ALA A 169 -10.80 9.34 15.88
N TRP A 170 -11.87 9.41 16.68
CA TRP A 170 -12.36 8.28 17.47
C TRP A 170 -13.04 7.23 16.58
N LEU A 171 -13.97 7.67 15.73
CA LEU A 171 -14.72 6.78 14.83
C LEU A 171 -13.82 6.08 13.82
N SER A 172 -12.77 6.75 13.33
CA SER A 172 -11.79 6.18 12.39
C SER A 172 -11.10 4.92 12.94
N ARG A 173 -10.90 4.82 14.26
CA ARG A 173 -10.28 3.66 14.90
C ARG A 173 -11.18 2.42 14.89
N GLN A 174 -12.50 2.61 14.83
CA GLN A 174 -13.48 1.53 14.79
C GLN A 174 -13.73 1.01 13.36
N LYS A 175 -13.37 1.79 12.34
CA LYS A 175 -13.59 1.40 10.94
C LYS A 175 -12.69 0.23 10.53
N LYS A 176 -13.28 -0.74 9.84
CA LYS A 176 -12.54 -1.84 9.21
C LYS A 176 -11.82 -1.31 7.97
N ASN A 177 -10.50 -1.18 8.06
CA ASN A 177 -9.68 -0.78 6.93
C ASN A 177 -9.39 -1.99 6.03
N TYR A 178 -9.82 -1.91 4.77
CA TYR A 178 -9.49 -2.89 3.74
C TYR A 178 -8.18 -2.53 3.04
N ASP A 179 -7.45 -3.55 2.60
CA ASP A 179 -6.26 -3.34 1.80
C ASP A 179 -6.66 -3.07 0.34
N CYS A 180 -6.32 -1.90 -0.19
CA CYS A 180 -6.68 -1.51 -1.55
C CYS A 180 -5.81 -2.24 -2.59
N LEU A 181 -6.46 -2.88 -3.56
CA LEU A 181 -5.84 -3.51 -4.72
C LEU A 181 -6.18 -2.71 -5.98
N ASN A 182 -5.16 -2.14 -6.61
CA ASN A 182 -5.32 -1.45 -7.89
C ASN A 182 -5.45 -2.45 -9.04
N ILE A 183 -6.36 -2.20 -9.99
CA ILE A 183 -6.53 -3.02 -11.21
C ILE A 183 -5.23 -3.13 -12.02
N SER A 184 -4.45 -2.05 -12.14
CA SER A 184 -3.16 -2.09 -12.85
C SER A 184 -2.18 -3.09 -12.22
N LYS A 185 -2.23 -3.24 -10.90
CA LYS A 185 -1.42 -4.24 -10.19
C LYS A 185 -1.96 -5.64 -10.43
N LEU A 186 -3.28 -5.82 -10.41
CA LEU A 186 -3.91 -7.10 -10.73
C LEU A 186 -3.49 -7.56 -12.14
N ARG A 187 -3.59 -6.67 -13.14
CA ARG A 187 -3.14 -6.90 -14.52
C ARG A 187 -1.68 -7.36 -14.60
N TYR A 188 -0.78 -6.63 -13.94
CA TYR A 188 0.64 -6.98 -13.92
C TYR A 188 0.89 -8.41 -13.39
N PHE A 189 0.14 -8.85 -12.38
CA PHE A 189 0.31 -10.19 -11.82
C PHE A 189 -0.24 -11.30 -12.74
N ILE A 190 -1.28 -11.01 -13.53
CA ILE A 190 -1.78 -11.91 -14.58
C ILE A 190 -0.76 -12.02 -15.70
N GLU A 191 -0.24 -10.90 -16.21
CA GLU A 191 0.78 -10.87 -17.27
C GLU A 191 2.07 -11.59 -16.88
N LYS A 192 2.43 -11.55 -15.58
CA LYS A 192 3.56 -12.30 -15.04
C LYS A 192 3.27 -13.79 -14.80
N GLY A 193 2.06 -14.27 -15.10
CA GLY A 193 1.67 -15.66 -14.89
C GLY A 193 1.64 -16.07 -13.42
N ARG A 194 1.47 -15.11 -12.50
CA ARG A 194 1.39 -15.40 -11.06
C ARG A 194 -0.04 -15.61 -10.59
N LEU A 195 -1.02 -15.09 -11.32
CA LEU A 195 -2.44 -15.28 -11.06
C LEU A 195 -3.06 -15.99 -12.25
N ASP A 196 -3.70 -17.12 -11.98
CA ASP A 196 -4.43 -17.89 -12.98
C ASP A 196 -5.84 -17.34 -13.17
N VAL A 197 -6.17 -16.98 -14.40
CA VAL A 197 -7.45 -16.38 -14.79
C VAL A 197 -8.55 -17.43 -14.98
N ARG A 198 -8.17 -18.70 -15.13
CA ARG A 198 -9.10 -19.82 -15.33
C ARG A 198 -10.00 -20.08 -14.11
N PHE A 199 -9.53 -19.74 -12.92
CA PHE A 199 -10.23 -19.96 -11.66
C PHE A 199 -10.66 -18.61 -11.04
N PRO A 200 -11.69 -18.61 -10.17
CA PRO A 200 -12.04 -17.40 -9.44
C PRO A 200 -10.90 -16.94 -8.53
N ILE A 201 -10.46 -15.69 -8.71
CA ILE A 201 -9.39 -15.07 -7.93
C ILE A 201 -9.94 -14.68 -6.56
N THR A 202 -9.74 -15.55 -5.58
CA THR A 202 -10.07 -15.32 -4.17
C THR A 202 -9.00 -14.53 -3.43
N GLN A 203 -9.36 -14.04 -2.24
CA GLN A 203 -8.45 -13.31 -1.34
C GLN A 203 -7.25 -14.15 -0.89
N ARG A 204 -7.37 -15.49 -0.90
CA ARG A 204 -6.26 -16.40 -0.59
C ARG A 204 -5.22 -16.39 -1.71
N HIS A 205 -5.65 -16.49 -2.98
CA HIS A 205 -4.75 -16.40 -4.12
C HIS A 205 -3.98 -15.07 -4.14
N LEU A 206 -4.66 -13.95 -3.85
CA LEU A 206 -4.01 -12.64 -3.74
C LEU A 206 -2.94 -12.57 -2.64
N HIS A 207 -3.16 -13.26 -1.51
CA HIS A 207 -2.19 -13.36 -0.43
C HIS A 207 -1.01 -14.26 -0.80
N ASP A 208 -1.26 -15.42 -1.40
CA ASP A 208 -0.25 -16.43 -1.72
C ASP A 208 0.70 -15.94 -2.82
N CYS A 209 0.15 -15.24 -3.82
CA CYS A 209 0.95 -14.56 -4.84
C CYS A 209 1.68 -13.32 -4.27
N ARG A 210 1.46 -12.96 -3.01
CA ARG A 210 2.01 -11.75 -2.36
C ARG A 210 1.63 -10.47 -3.10
N CYS A 211 0.48 -10.47 -3.76
CA CYS A 211 -0.05 -9.27 -4.41
C CYS A 211 -0.49 -8.27 -3.33
N VAL A 212 -1.22 -8.74 -2.32
CA VAL A 212 -1.70 -7.91 -1.19
C VAL A 212 -1.49 -8.64 0.13
N LYS A 213 -1.23 -7.88 1.19
CA LYS A 213 -1.24 -8.40 2.56
C LYS A 213 -2.67 -8.33 3.07
N VAL A 214 -3.38 -9.44 3.10
CA VAL A 214 -4.80 -9.46 3.49
C VAL A 214 -4.93 -9.46 5.02
N LYS A 215 -5.35 -8.32 5.61
CA LYS A 215 -5.64 -8.24 7.06
C LYS A 215 -7.12 -8.35 7.40
N ASN A 216 -7.93 -7.44 6.87
CA ASN A 216 -9.38 -7.38 7.12
C ASN A 216 -10.21 -7.70 5.87
N GLY A 217 -9.57 -7.76 4.71
CA GLY A 217 -10.19 -7.98 3.41
C GLY A 217 -9.52 -7.10 2.36
N VAL A 218 -9.85 -7.36 1.09
CA VAL A 218 -9.30 -6.61 -0.05
C VAL A 218 -10.41 -5.77 -0.66
N LYS A 219 -10.09 -4.51 -0.96
CA LYS A 219 -10.95 -3.60 -1.72
C LYS A 219 -10.38 -3.42 -3.13
N LEU A 220 -11.18 -3.65 -4.17
CA LEU A 220 -10.79 -3.31 -5.55
C LEU A 220 -10.92 -1.82 -5.79
N PHE A 221 -9.86 -1.24 -6.33
CA PHE A 221 -9.73 0.17 -6.63
C PHE A 221 -9.25 0.34 -8.08
N ASN A 222 -9.82 1.31 -8.80
CA ASN A 222 -9.36 1.67 -10.13
C ASN A 222 -8.85 3.12 -10.12
N VAL A 223 -7.61 3.32 -10.57
CA VAL A 223 -7.00 4.64 -10.73
C VAL A 223 -7.18 5.04 -12.19
N ASN A 224 -7.81 6.19 -12.46
CA ASN A 224 -7.86 6.84 -13.79
C ASN A 224 -8.38 5.92 -14.92
N ASP A 225 -9.49 5.21 -14.70
CA ASP A 225 -10.15 4.36 -15.72
C ASP A 225 -9.21 3.45 -16.50
N TYR A 226 -8.28 2.82 -15.77
CA TYR A 226 -7.22 2.02 -16.37
C TYR A 226 -7.78 0.85 -17.20
N PRO A 227 -7.32 0.65 -18.46
CA PRO A 227 -7.83 -0.40 -19.33
C PRO A 227 -7.39 -1.78 -18.83
N PHE A 228 -8.36 -2.67 -18.66
CA PHE A 228 -8.16 -4.04 -18.25
C PHE A 228 -8.69 -4.97 -19.34
N PRO A 229 -7.87 -5.80 -20.01
CA PRO A 229 -8.32 -6.61 -21.14
C PRO A 229 -8.70 -8.06 -20.76
N TYR A 230 -8.48 -8.47 -19.50
CA TYR A 230 -8.63 -9.87 -19.09
C TYR A 230 -10.01 -10.15 -18.50
N LYS A 231 -10.69 -11.21 -18.98
CA LYS A 231 -11.93 -11.69 -18.36
C LYS A 231 -11.59 -12.42 -17.07
N ILE A 232 -11.89 -11.83 -15.92
CA ILE A 232 -11.63 -12.43 -14.60
C ILE A 232 -12.91 -12.60 -13.80
N HIS A 233 -12.93 -13.62 -12.94
CA HIS A 233 -13.89 -13.77 -11.87
C HIS A 233 -13.15 -13.51 -10.56
N ILE A 234 -13.56 -12.52 -9.77
CA ILE A 234 -12.83 -12.11 -8.57
C ILE A 234 -13.72 -12.07 -7.33
N GLU A 235 -13.23 -12.65 -6.24
CA GLU A 235 -13.91 -12.66 -4.94
C GLU A 235 -13.17 -11.78 -3.93
N VAL A 236 -13.81 -10.67 -3.55
CA VAL A 236 -13.21 -9.62 -2.69
C VAL A 236 -14.20 -9.16 -1.62
N ALA A 237 -13.74 -8.35 -0.66
CA ALA A 237 -14.59 -7.84 0.42
C ALA A 237 -15.36 -6.58 0.02
N SER A 238 -14.82 -5.79 -0.92
CA SER A 238 -15.43 -4.56 -1.42
C SER A 238 -14.84 -4.19 -2.79
N ALA A 239 -15.56 -3.40 -3.57
CA ALA A 239 -15.10 -2.87 -4.85
C ALA A 239 -15.67 -1.47 -5.10
N ASP A 240 -14.92 -0.65 -5.83
CA ASP A 240 -15.39 0.65 -6.33
C ASP A 240 -16.17 0.49 -7.64
N GLN A 241 -17.08 1.44 -7.91
CA GLN A 241 -17.96 1.39 -9.10
C GLN A 241 -17.17 1.33 -10.39
N SER A 242 -16.17 2.20 -10.55
CA SER A 242 -15.27 2.22 -11.71
C SER A 242 -14.54 0.89 -11.93
N SER A 243 -14.26 0.14 -10.85
CA SER A 243 -13.63 -1.18 -10.95
C SER A 243 -14.61 -2.25 -11.43
N ILE A 244 -15.84 -2.19 -10.93
CA ILE A 244 -16.93 -3.10 -11.30
C ILE A 244 -17.24 -2.92 -12.78
N ASP A 245 -17.38 -1.67 -13.24
CA ASP A 245 -17.72 -1.36 -14.61
C ASP A 245 -16.63 -1.82 -15.59
N VAL A 246 -15.36 -1.59 -15.28
CA VAL A 246 -14.24 -2.06 -16.11
C VAL A 246 -14.20 -3.58 -16.21
N ILE A 247 -14.38 -4.30 -15.09
CA ILE A 247 -14.37 -5.78 -15.13
C ILE A 247 -15.59 -6.31 -15.90
N LYS A 248 -16.77 -5.70 -15.72
CA LYS A 248 -17.99 -6.08 -16.45
C LYS A 248 -17.91 -5.79 -17.94
N LYS A 249 -17.29 -4.68 -18.36
CA LYS A 249 -17.08 -4.33 -19.77
C LYS A 249 -16.32 -5.42 -20.53
N VAL A 250 -15.42 -6.14 -19.85
CA VAL A 250 -14.65 -7.26 -20.41
C VAL A 250 -15.43 -8.59 -20.34
N GLY A 251 -16.58 -8.60 -19.66
CA GLY A 251 -17.37 -9.79 -19.37
C GLY A 251 -16.90 -10.59 -18.15
N GLY A 252 -16.11 -9.98 -17.26
CA GLY A 252 -15.75 -10.57 -15.97
C GLY A 252 -16.84 -10.39 -14.91
N THR A 253 -16.70 -11.04 -13.76
CA THR A 253 -17.63 -10.90 -12.63
C THR A 253 -16.91 -10.54 -11.34
N VAL A 254 -17.53 -9.68 -10.55
CA VAL A 254 -17.07 -9.28 -9.21
C VAL A 254 -18.03 -9.83 -8.17
N THR A 255 -17.51 -10.68 -7.30
CA THR A 255 -18.26 -11.27 -6.19
C THR A 255 -17.77 -10.67 -4.87
N ILE A 256 -18.68 -10.05 -4.14
CA ILE A 256 -18.46 -9.53 -2.80
C ILE A 256 -18.78 -10.62 -1.79
N VAL A 257 -17.77 -11.10 -1.07
CA VAL A 257 -17.93 -12.16 -0.06
C VAL A 257 -17.77 -11.56 1.34
N TYR A 258 -18.79 -11.73 2.17
CA TYR A 258 -18.71 -11.34 3.57
C TYR A 258 -17.89 -12.36 4.37
N MET A 259 -16.74 -11.93 4.89
CA MET A 259 -15.93 -12.71 5.81
C MET A 259 -15.57 -11.87 7.03
N GLU A 260 -15.87 -12.39 8.22
CA GLU A 260 -15.32 -11.83 9.46
C GLU A 260 -13.83 -12.15 9.58
N ARG A 261 -13.10 -11.45 10.46
CA ARG A 261 -11.65 -11.62 10.67
C ARG A 261 -11.21 -13.06 10.91
N ILE A 262 -11.97 -13.84 11.69
CA ILE A 262 -11.64 -15.24 12.00
C ILE A 262 -11.84 -16.10 10.75
N ASN A 263 -12.97 -15.95 10.07
CA ASN A 263 -13.30 -16.66 8.83
C ASN A 263 -12.34 -16.32 7.68
N LEU A 264 -11.98 -15.04 7.53
CA LEU A 264 -10.99 -14.59 6.56
C LEU A 264 -9.62 -15.22 6.84
N ARG A 265 -9.23 -15.28 8.11
CA ARG A 265 -7.97 -15.93 8.50
C ARG A 265 -7.99 -17.43 8.21
N ALA A 266 -9.12 -18.10 8.43
CA ALA A 266 -9.31 -19.51 8.06
C ALA A 266 -9.25 -19.71 6.54
N HIS A 267 -9.86 -18.82 5.77
CA HIS A 267 -9.80 -18.85 4.31
C HIS A 267 -8.36 -18.66 3.78
N VAL A 268 -7.60 -17.69 4.32
CA VAL A 268 -6.23 -17.40 3.87
C VAL A 268 -5.23 -18.44 4.40
N LYS A 269 -5.41 -18.93 5.63
CA LYS A 269 -4.47 -19.85 6.32
C LYS A 269 -5.22 -21.03 6.93
N PRO A 270 -5.77 -21.93 6.12
CA PRO A 270 -6.58 -23.05 6.61
C PRO A 270 -5.75 -24.00 7.48
N PHE A 271 -4.47 -24.23 7.14
CA PHE A 271 -3.54 -25.09 7.88
C PHE A 271 -3.29 -24.68 9.34
N LYS A 272 -3.76 -23.49 9.77
CA LYS A 272 -3.66 -23.04 11.16
C LYS A 272 -4.84 -23.48 12.03
N PHE A 273 -5.88 -24.03 11.41
CA PHE A 273 -7.11 -24.45 12.07
C PHE A 273 -7.27 -25.95 11.91
N GLU A 274 -7.43 -26.65 13.02
CA GLU A 274 -7.77 -28.09 13.01
C GLU A 274 -9.23 -28.27 12.59
N VAL A 275 -10.12 -27.47 13.16
CA VAL A 275 -11.53 -27.38 12.80
C VAL A 275 -11.82 -26.00 12.23
N LEU A 276 -12.45 -25.95 11.06
CA LEU A 276 -12.82 -24.68 10.44
C LEU A 276 -13.96 -23.99 11.21
N PRO A 277 -13.84 -22.69 11.51
CA PRO A 277 -14.90 -21.93 12.16
C PRO A 277 -16.12 -21.83 11.26
N ARG A 278 -17.31 -21.77 11.87
CA ARG A 278 -18.55 -21.48 11.15
C ARG A 278 -18.54 -20.03 10.66
N THR A 279 -19.15 -19.79 9.50
CA THR A 279 -19.29 -18.46 8.94
C THR A 279 -20.25 -17.62 9.77
N ALA A 280 -19.84 -16.38 10.08
CA ALA A 280 -20.63 -15.45 10.88
C ALA A 280 -21.73 -14.78 10.05
N ARG A 281 -22.85 -14.45 10.69
CA ARG A 281 -23.90 -13.60 10.11
C ARG A 281 -23.47 -12.13 10.17
N PRO A 282 -23.74 -11.31 9.13
CA PRO A 282 -23.44 -9.89 9.15
C PRO A 282 -24.38 -9.09 10.08
N ASN A 283 -23.89 -7.95 10.58
CA ASN A 283 -24.70 -6.95 11.28
C ASN A 283 -25.60 -6.18 10.28
N LEU A 284 -26.61 -5.48 10.79
CA LEU A 284 -27.56 -4.71 9.96
C LEU A 284 -26.87 -3.71 9.03
N ASP A 285 -25.95 -2.89 9.55
CA ASP A 285 -25.18 -1.91 8.74
C ASP A 285 -24.40 -2.60 7.60
N MET A 286 -23.91 -3.81 7.86
CA MET A 286 -23.19 -4.59 6.87
C MET A 286 -24.14 -5.19 5.84
N ILE A 287 -25.34 -5.63 6.22
CA ILE A 287 -26.37 -6.07 5.29
C ILE A 287 -26.72 -4.94 4.33
N HIS A 288 -26.97 -3.73 4.84
CA HIS A 288 -27.21 -2.56 4.01
C HIS A 288 -26.07 -2.30 3.02
N PHE A 289 -24.81 -2.39 3.48
CA PHE A 289 -23.64 -2.28 2.61
C PHE A 289 -23.59 -3.37 1.52
N LEU A 290 -23.91 -4.61 1.88
CA LEU A 290 -23.91 -5.76 0.96
C LEU A 290 -25.00 -5.63 -0.10
N GLU A 291 -26.22 -5.23 0.29
CA GLU A 291 -27.31 -4.96 -0.65
C GLU A 291 -27.01 -3.75 -1.55
N LYS A 292 -26.36 -2.71 -1.03
CA LYS A 292 -25.82 -1.61 -1.84
C LYS A 292 -24.80 -2.07 -2.88
N MET A 293 -24.01 -3.10 -2.58
CA MET A 293 -23.10 -3.67 -3.59
C MET A 293 -23.85 -4.53 -4.61
N ARG A 294 -24.95 -5.18 -4.20
CA ARG A 294 -25.84 -5.90 -5.11
C ARG A 294 -26.49 -4.96 -6.12
N SER A 295 -26.98 -3.79 -5.69
CA SER A 295 -27.57 -2.79 -6.60
C SER A 295 -26.57 -2.16 -7.58
N ARG A 296 -25.28 -2.10 -7.22
CA ARG A 296 -24.17 -1.77 -8.15
C ARG A 296 -23.89 -2.88 -9.18
N GLY A 297 -24.61 -3.99 -9.06
CA GLY A 297 -24.56 -5.18 -9.90
C GLY A 297 -23.36 -6.08 -9.60
N CYS A 298 -22.86 -6.11 -8.36
CA CYS A 298 -21.98 -7.19 -7.93
C CYS A 298 -22.80 -8.42 -7.54
N LEU A 299 -22.19 -9.60 -7.65
CA LEU A 299 -22.70 -10.78 -6.95
C LEU A 299 -22.32 -10.67 -5.49
N VAL A 300 -23.21 -11.05 -4.57
CA VAL A 300 -22.97 -10.86 -3.13
C VAL A 300 -23.27 -12.14 -2.37
N LYS A 301 -22.27 -12.65 -1.63
CA LYS A 301 -22.32 -13.93 -0.91
C LYS A 301 -22.17 -13.72 0.59
N TYR A 302 -23.23 -14.02 1.33
CA TYR A 302 -23.26 -14.02 2.80
C TYR A 302 -24.42 -14.88 3.31
N ILE A 303 -24.42 -15.20 4.61
CA ILE A 303 -25.55 -15.86 5.25
C ILE A 303 -26.63 -14.80 5.51
N LYS A 304 -27.71 -14.83 4.73
CA LYS A 304 -28.86 -13.96 4.92
C LYS A 304 -29.58 -14.32 6.23
N PRO A 305 -30.00 -13.33 7.03
CA PRO A 305 -30.88 -13.60 8.17
C PRO A 305 -32.28 -13.99 7.68
N LEU A 306 -33.03 -14.74 8.48
CA LEU A 306 -34.34 -15.28 8.10
C LEU A 306 -35.33 -14.19 7.69
N TRP A 307 -35.43 -13.11 8.48
CA TRP A 307 -36.31 -11.98 8.18
C TRP A 307 -36.04 -11.38 6.79
N LEU A 308 -34.78 -11.29 6.35
CA LEU A 308 -34.47 -10.75 5.03
C LEU A 308 -34.89 -11.70 3.91
N ILE A 309 -34.82 -13.00 4.14
CA ILE A 309 -35.28 -14.01 3.19
C ILE A 309 -36.81 -13.97 3.05
N GLU A 310 -37.52 -13.81 4.18
CA GLU A 310 -38.97 -13.68 4.20
C GLU A 310 -39.43 -12.42 3.47
N GLU A 311 -38.77 -11.27 3.72
CA GLU A 311 -39.05 -10.02 3.02
C GLU A 311 -38.73 -10.11 1.52
N GLU A 312 -37.60 -10.71 1.12
CA GLU A 312 -37.29 -10.93 -0.30
C GLU A 312 -38.37 -11.79 -0.98
N LYS A 313 -38.89 -12.84 -0.31
CA LYS A 313 -39.97 -13.67 -0.84
C LYS A 313 -41.28 -12.91 -0.97
N ARG A 314 -41.64 -12.09 0.03
CA ARG A 314 -42.83 -11.23 -0.02
C ARG A 314 -42.76 -10.28 -1.21
N ILE A 315 -41.64 -9.58 -1.38
CA ILE A 315 -41.43 -8.67 -2.51
C ILE A 315 -41.49 -9.40 -3.85
N ILE A 316 -40.87 -10.58 -3.95
CA ILE A 316 -40.94 -11.38 -5.19
C ILE A 316 -42.39 -11.76 -5.51
N ASN A 317 -43.15 -12.22 -4.53
CA ASN A 317 -44.55 -12.58 -4.71
C ASN A 317 -45.40 -11.39 -5.16
N GLU A 318 -45.26 -10.24 -4.51
CA GLU A 318 -45.94 -8.99 -4.89
C GLU A 318 -45.58 -8.57 -6.33
N MET A 319 -44.30 -8.67 -6.71
CA MET A 319 -43.85 -8.36 -8.09
C MET A 319 -44.43 -9.35 -9.10
N THR A 320 -44.49 -10.64 -8.79
CA THR A 320 -45.09 -11.65 -9.69
C THR A 320 -46.58 -11.44 -9.86
N GLU A 321 -47.30 -11.07 -8.79
CA GLU A 321 -48.74 -10.73 -8.86
C GLU A 321 -48.98 -9.51 -9.77
N VAL A 322 -48.12 -8.49 -9.69
CA VAL A 322 -48.18 -7.31 -10.58
C VAL A 322 -47.86 -7.68 -12.04
N GLU A 323 -46.87 -8.54 -12.27
CA GLU A 323 -46.56 -9.05 -13.62
C GLU A 323 -47.68 -9.93 -14.19
N GLU A 324 -48.37 -10.70 -13.36
CA GLU A 324 -49.48 -11.57 -13.77
C GLU A 324 -50.74 -10.76 -14.08
N SER A 325 -51.08 -9.80 -13.22
CA SER A 325 -52.20 -8.86 -13.44
C SER A 325 -52.01 -8.02 -14.70
N SER A 326 -50.80 -7.52 -14.98
CA SER A 326 -50.50 -6.81 -16.23
C SER A 326 -50.62 -7.72 -17.46
N LYS A 327 -50.30 -9.02 -17.35
CA LYS A 327 -50.51 -9.99 -18.45
C LYS A 327 -51.98 -10.33 -18.68
N LEU A 328 -52.82 -10.30 -17.64
CA LEU A 328 -54.26 -10.60 -17.72
C LEU A 328 -55.08 -9.44 -18.31
N CYS A 329 -54.58 -8.21 -18.26
CA CYS A 329 -55.16 -7.05 -18.93
C CYS A 329 -54.22 -6.53 -20.05
N PRO A 330 -54.12 -7.22 -21.20
CA PRO A 330 -53.05 -6.95 -22.16
C PRO A 330 -53.19 -5.65 -22.96
N GLU A 331 -54.37 -5.08 -23.25
CA GLU A 331 -54.53 -3.68 -23.78
C GLU A 331 -55.95 -3.07 -23.60
N GLY A 332 -56.00 -1.75 -23.36
CA GLY A 332 -57.15 -0.83 -23.42
C GLY A 332 -57.76 -0.51 -22.04
N GLU A 333 -57.49 0.62 -21.38
CA GLU A 333 -57.77 1.99 -21.82
C GLU A 333 -56.67 2.97 -21.37
N GLN A 334 -56.31 3.91 -22.23
CA GLN A 334 -55.70 5.17 -21.81
C GLN A 334 -56.74 5.95 -20.99
N GLN A 335 -56.90 5.60 -19.71
CA GLN A 335 -57.62 6.45 -18.77
C GLN A 335 -56.62 7.48 -18.24
N GLU A 336 -56.85 8.74 -18.58
CA GLU A 336 -56.10 9.93 -18.12
C GLU A 336 -56.09 10.10 -16.57
N GLY A 337 -56.57 9.13 -15.79
CA GLY A 337 -56.50 9.07 -14.33
C GLY A 337 -55.50 8.06 -13.74
N GLY A 338 -54.90 7.19 -14.55
CA GLY A 338 -53.96 6.14 -14.07
C GLY A 338 -52.64 6.70 -13.55
N ASP A 339 -52.16 7.80 -14.14
CA ASP A 339 -50.92 8.46 -13.71
C ASP A 339 -51.06 9.08 -12.32
N GLU A 340 -52.25 9.56 -11.94
CA GLU A 340 -52.51 10.11 -10.62
C GLU A 340 -52.63 9.01 -9.56
N GLU A 341 -53.29 7.89 -9.88
CA GLU A 341 -53.38 6.74 -8.98
C GLU A 341 -52.03 6.04 -8.77
N GLU A 342 -51.23 5.91 -9.83
CA GLU A 342 -49.86 5.40 -9.74
C GLU A 342 -48.95 6.33 -8.92
N GLN A 343 -49.09 7.65 -9.09
CA GLN A 343 -48.37 8.64 -8.29
C GLN A 343 -48.78 8.57 -6.81
N GLN A 344 -50.09 8.49 -6.52
CA GLN A 344 -50.60 8.34 -5.15
C GLN A 344 -50.19 7.01 -4.52
N ARG A 345 -50.13 5.92 -5.30
CA ARG A 345 -49.63 4.61 -4.85
C ARG A 345 -48.12 4.67 -4.57
N ARG A 346 -47.34 5.32 -5.42
CA ARG A 346 -45.91 5.60 -5.19
C ARG A 346 -45.69 6.43 -3.93
N GLU A 347 -46.48 7.48 -3.73
CA GLU A 347 -46.41 8.33 -2.55
C GLU A 347 -46.79 7.58 -1.27
N ARG A 348 -47.84 6.75 -1.30
CA ARG A 348 -48.19 5.86 -0.17
C ARG A 348 -47.07 4.89 0.17
N LEU A 349 -46.46 4.25 -0.82
CA LEU A 349 -45.32 3.35 -0.62
C LEU A 349 -44.09 4.10 -0.05
N LEU A 350 -43.80 5.30 -0.57
CA LEU A 350 -42.77 6.18 -0.02
C LEU A 350 -43.07 6.62 1.42
N GLN A 351 -44.34 6.87 1.74
CA GLN A 351 -44.79 7.26 3.08
C GLN A 351 -44.70 6.08 4.07
N GLY A 352 -45.09 4.87 3.65
CA GLY A 352 -44.90 3.64 4.42
C GLY A 352 -43.42 3.34 4.69
N TYR A 353 -42.56 3.52 3.67
CA TYR A 353 -41.11 3.40 3.83
C TYR A 353 -40.55 4.48 4.79
N ARG A 354 -41.03 5.73 4.73
CA ARG A 354 -40.64 6.79 5.69
C ARG A 354 -41.08 6.45 7.12
N LEU A 355 -42.28 5.91 7.31
CA LEU A 355 -42.82 5.53 8.63
C LEU A 355 -42.09 4.33 9.25
N GLN A 356 -41.69 3.34 8.44
CA GLN A 356 -40.83 2.24 8.91
C GLN A 356 -39.43 2.73 9.30
N ASN A 357 -38.86 3.68 8.56
CA ASN A 357 -37.58 4.27 8.91
C ASN A 357 -37.65 5.21 10.13
N ALA A 358 -38.79 5.88 10.36
CA ALA A 358 -39.03 6.72 11.54
C ALA A 358 -39.22 5.89 12.81
N SER A 359 -40.02 4.81 12.76
CA SER A 359 -40.25 3.92 13.90
C SER A 359 -39.02 3.09 14.31
N GLY A 360 -38.07 2.88 13.39
CA GLY A 360 -36.75 2.29 13.71
C GLY A 360 -35.73 3.25 14.32
N GLY A 361 -36.02 4.56 14.35
CA GLY A 361 -35.10 5.61 14.81
C GLY A 361 -35.15 5.92 16.31
N ASP A 362 -36.27 5.65 16.98
CA ASP A 362 -36.54 6.20 18.33
C ASP A 362 -36.15 5.28 19.51
N GLN A 363 -35.57 4.10 19.27
CA GLN A 363 -35.03 3.25 20.35
C GLN A 363 -33.54 3.50 20.67
N ARG A 364 -32.92 4.56 20.14
CA ARG A 364 -31.51 4.90 20.40
C ARG A 364 -31.28 6.28 21.01
N VAL A 365 -32.13 6.71 21.95
CA VAL A 365 -31.80 7.80 22.89
C VAL A 365 -32.45 7.54 24.26
N ALA A 366 -32.07 6.47 24.97
CA ALA A 366 -32.33 6.33 26.41
C ALA A 366 -31.64 5.12 27.08
N VAL A 367 -30.39 4.77 26.75
CA VAL A 367 -29.49 4.07 27.69
C VAL A 367 -28.05 4.39 27.28
N GLY A 368 -27.34 5.14 28.12
CA GLY A 368 -25.92 5.46 27.96
C GLY A 368 -25.59 6.89 28.33
#